data_AF-I1YFV8-F1
#
_entry.id   AF-I1YFV8-F1
#
_cell.length_a   1.000
_cell.length_b   1.000
_cell.length_c   1.000
_cell.angle_alpha   90.00
_cell.angle_beta   90.00
_cell.angle_gamma   90.00
#
_symmetry.space_group_name_H-M   'P 1'
#
loop_
_entity.id
_entity.type
_entity.pdbx_description
1 polymer ?
#
loop_
_entity_poly.entity_id
_entity_poly.type
_entity_poly.pdbx_seq_one_letter_code
_entity_poly.pdbx_strand_id
1 'polypeptide(L)'
;MVASGLFLVAFLHHPKHTGTKFYGGLIGITALAGAGVSGWHIWLQNLPPEEVPSCGPGLDFIMGNFPLSEALAMVFSGSGECAEISWQFLGLSIPAWTLLAFIGMLWLVWLAIAASSKQHRRLF
;
A
#
# COMPACT_ATOMS: atom_id res chain seq x y z
N MET A 1 -1.92 -0.08 -8.11
CA MET A 1 -2.21 0.50 -9.45
C MET A 1 -1.91 2.00 -9.53
N VAL A 2 -2.27 2.82 -8.53
CA VAL A 2 -2.03 4.29 -8.56
C VAL A 2 -0.53 4.68 -8.62
N ALA A 3 0.33 4.02 -7.84
CA ALA A 3 1.76 4.32 -7.82
C ALA A 3 2.45 4.11 -9.18
N SER A 4 2.04 3.09 -9.95
CA SER A 4 2.61 2.78 -11.27
C SER A 4 2.36 3.90 -12.29
N GLY A 5 1.18 4.53 -12.27
CA GLY A 5 0.87 5.66 -13.13
C GLY A 5 1.71 6.89 -12.80
N LEU A 6 1.93 7.16 -11.50
CA LEU A 6 2.80 8.27 -11.06
C LEU A 6 4.26 8.06 -11.49
N PHE A 7 4.77 6.83 -11.41
CA PHE A 7 6.11 6.49 -11.90
C PHE A 7 6.26 6.71 -13.41
N LEU A 8 5.25 6.34 -14.20
CA LEU A 8 5.28 6.47 -15.67
C LEU A 8 5.28 7.94 -16.10
N VAL A 9 4.46 8.77 -15.44
CA VAL A 9 4.45 10.22 -15.67
C VAL A 9 5.77 10.86 -15.23
N ALA A 10 6.33 10.45 -14.09
CA ALA A 10 7.63 10.95 -13.62
C ALA A 10 8.79 10.57 -14.58
N PHE A 11 8.75 9.38 -15.17
CA PHE A 11 9.73 8.95 -16.18
C PHE A 11 9.61 9.76 -17.47
N LEU A 12 8.39 10.02 -17.95
CA LEU A 12 8.18 10.79 -19.19
C LEU A 12 8.53 12.29 -19.05
N HIS A 13 8.34 12.88 -17.87
CA HIS A 13 8.55 14.31 -17.66
C HIS A 13 10.01 14.76 -17.48
N HIS A 14 10.98 13.82 -17.38
CA HIS A 14 12.39 14.11 -17.06
C HIS A 14 12.58 15.29 -16.07
N PRO A 15 11.94 15.25 -14.90
CA PRO A 15 11.88 16.40 -14.01
C PRO A 15 13.26 16.75 -13.42
N LYS A 16 13.58 18.05 -13.40
CA LYS A 16 14.67 18.60 -12.57
C LYS A 16 14.39 18.37 -11.08
N HIS A 17 15.34 18.71 -10.22
CA HIS A 17 15.30 18.50 -8.76
C HIS A 17 13.96 18.80 -8.06
N THR A 18 13.27 19.89 -8.42
CA THR A 18 11.97 20.24 -7.83
C THR A 18 10.86 19.25 -8.21
N GLY A 19 10.83 18.76 -9.45
CA GLY A 19 9.84 17.78 -9.88
C GLY A 19 10.11 16.40 -9.28
N THR A 20 11.38 15.98 -9.11
CA THR A 20 11.71 14.73 -8.39
C THR A 20 11.17 14.74 -6.96
N LYS A 21 11.25 15.87 -6.25
CA LYS A 21 10.67 16.01 -4.90
C LYS A 21 9.15 15.93 -4.90
N PHE A 22 8.49 16.58 -5.86
CA PHE A 22 7.03 16.58 -5.94
C PHE A 22 6.47 15.19 -6.28
N TYR A 23 6.95 14.58 -7.36
CA TYR A 23 6.54 13.22 -7.75
C TYR A 23 6.97 12.19 -6.71
N GLY A 24 8.17 12.30 -6.14
CA GLY A 24 8.63 11.46 -5.05
C GLY A 24 7.74 11.57 -3.81
N GLY A 25 7.30 12.77 -3.44
CA GLY A 25 6.35 12.99 -2.34
C GLY A 25 5.01 12.31 -2.58
N LEU A 26 4.42 12.48 -3.78
CA LEU A 26 3.18 11.83 -4.17
C LEU A 26 3.29 10.30 -4.12
N ILE A 27 4.34 9.73 -4.73
CA ILE A 27 4.59 8.29 -4.70
C ILE A 27 4.78 7.82 -3.26
N GLY A 28 5.54 8.55 -2.44
CA GLY A 28 5.77 8.25 -1.03
C GLY A 28 4.47 8.20 -0.23
N ILE A 29 3.56 9.16 -0.41
CA ILE A 29 2.24 9.16 0.25
C ILE A 29 1.44 7.91 -0.15
N THR A 30 1.39 7.58 -1.44
CA THR A 30 0.66 6.39 -1.89
C THR A 30 1.27 5.09 -1.37
N ALA A 31 2.59 5.02 -1.26
CA ALA A 31 3.30 3.87 -0.71
C ALA A 31 3.07 3.73 0.80
N LEU A 32 3.02 4.84 1.55
CA LEU A 32 2.66 4.81 2.98
C LEU A 32 1.23 4.32 3.21
N ALA A 33 0.27 4.79 2.41
CA ALA A 33 -1.10 4.32 2.48
C ALA A 33 -1.20 2.80 2.20
N GLY A 34 -0.51 2.33 1.16
CA GLY A 34 -0.46 0.90 0.83
C GLY A 34 0.24 0.04 1.89
N ALA A 35 1.31 0.55 2.50
CA ALA A 35 1.97 -0.10 3.63
C ALA A 35 1.04 -0.20 4.85
N GLY A 36 0.28 0.86 5.15
CA GLY A 36 -0.70 0.87 6.24
C GLY A 36 -1.80 -0.18 6.04
N VAL A 37 -2.39 -0.26 4.84
CA VAL A 37 -3.39 -1.28 4.50
C VAL A 37 -2.79 -2.68 4.59
N SER A 38 -1.58 -2.90 4.06
CA SER A 38 -0.92 -4.22 4.14
C SER A 38 -0.65 -4.62 5.60
N GLY A 39 -0.20 -3.69 6.43
CA GLY A 39 -0.01 -3.90 7.87
C GLY A 39 -1.31 -4.25 8.59
N TRP A 40 -2.40 -3.57 8.27
CA TRP A 40 -3.74 -3.89 8.79
C TRP A 40 -4.17 -5.32 8.43
N HIS A 41 -3.95 -5.75 7.18
CA HIS A 41 -4.23 -7.12 6.75
C HIS A 41 -3.38 -8.16 7.48
N ILE A 42 -2.09 -7.89 7.72
CA ILE A 42 -1.22 -8.77 8.52
C ILE A 42 -1.74 -8.87 9.95
N TRP A 43 -2.15 -7.75 10.55
CA TRP A 43 -2.73 -7.74 11.89
C TRP A 43 -3.99 -8.61 11.97
N LEU A 44 -4.94 -8.44 11.02
CA LEU A 44 -6.14 -9.28 10.92
C LEU A 44 -5.83 -10.77 10.73
N GLN A 45 -4.77 -11.13 9.99
CA GLN A 45 -4.36 -12.53 9.79
C GLN A 45 -3.76 -13.18 11.05
N ASN A 46 -3.29 -12.38 12.02
CA ASN A 46 -2.70 -12.88 13.26
C ASN A 46 -3.64 -12.80 14.48
N LEU A 47 -4.89 -12.37 14.28
CA LEU A 47 -5.87 -12.30 15.37
C LEU A 47 -6.26 -13.72 15.84
N PRO A 48 -6.34 -13.97 17.16
CA PRO A 48 -6.85 -15.22 17.69
C PRO A 48 -8.31 -15.45 17.25
N PRO A 49 -8.73 -16.70 17.01
CA PRO A 49 -10.08 -17.04 16.54
C PRO A 49 -11.21 -16.54 17.45
N GLU A 50 -10.90 -16.26 18.72
CA GLU A 50 -11.84 -15.77 19.74
C GLU A 50 -12.04 -14.24 19.71
N GLU A 51 -11.10 -13.49 19.13
CA GLU A 51 -11.13 -12.02 19.01
C GLU A 51 -11.56 -11.57 17.60
N VAL A 52 -11.80 -12.52 16.69
CA VAL A 52 -12.22 -12.20 15.33
C VAL A 52 -13.66 -11.66 15.37
N PRO A 53 -13.90 -10.41 14.95
CA PRO A 53 -15.25 -9.88 14.80
C PRO A 53 -16.05 -10.85 13.94
N SER A 54 -17.27 -11.19 14.37
CA SER A 54 -18.19 -12.13 13.72
C SER A 54 -18.00 -12.12 12.21
N CYS A 55 -17.35 -13.15 11.66
CA CYS A 55 -16.98 -13.21 10.26
C CYS A 55 -18.15 -12.78 9.41
N GLY A 56 -18.03 -11.59 8.81
CA GLY A 56 -19.12 -10.93 8.13
C GLY A 56 -19.59 -11.73 6.91
N PRO A 57 -20.58 -11.24 6.17
CA PRO A 57 -20.86 -11.79 4.85
C PRO A 57 -19.65 -11.63 3.92
N GLY A 58 -19.51 -12.52 2.94
CA GLY A 58 -18.44 -12.46 1.94
C GLY A 58 -18.45 -11.16 1.14
N LEU A 59 -17.31 -10.78 0.57
CA LEU A 59 -17.11 -9.49 -0.11
C LEU A 59 -18.15 -9.25 -1.24
N ASP A 60 -18.52 -10.30 -1.98
CA ASP A 60 -19.51 -10.23 -3.05
C ASP A 60 -20.90 -9.84 -2.55
N PHE A 61 -21.29 -10.34 -1.37
CA PHE A 61 -22.56 -9.97 -0.74
C PHE A 61 -22.51 -8.52 -0.24
N ILE A 62 -21.39 -8.10 0.33
CA ILE A 62 -21.20 -6.73 0.82
C ILE A 62 -21.33 -5.73 -0.32
N MET A 63 -20.65 -5.96 -1.44
CA MET A 63 -20.69 -5.07 -2.60
C MET A 63 -22.05 -5.08 -3.32
N GLY A 64 -22.79 -6.19 -3.29
CA GLY A 64 -24.09 -6.32 -3.94
C GLY A 64 -25.26 -5.73 -3.15
N ASN A 65 -25.16 -5.67 -1.82
CA ASN A 65 -26.29 -5.32 -0.95
C ASN A 65 -26.10 -4.06 -0.10
N PHE A 66 -24.88 -3.53 0.05
CA PHE A 66 -24.61 -2.35 0.87
C PHE A 66 -24.10 -1.17 0.04
N PRO A 67 -24.42 0.08 0.43
CA PRO A 67 -23.84 1.26 -0.19
C PRO A 67 -22.32 1.31 0.02
N LEU A 68 -21.58 1.88 -0.92
CA LEU A 68 -20.11 1.90 -0.95
C LEU A 68 -19.46 2.34 0.38
N SER A 69 -20.04 3.31 1.08
CA SER A 69 -19.54 3.79 2.37
C SER A 69 -19.60 2.72 3.46
N GLU A 70 -20.69 1.96 3.51
CA GLU A 70 -20.89 0.88 4.48
C GLU A 70 -20.08 -0.34 4.09
N ALA A 71 -19.98 -0.63 2.80
CA ALA A 71 -19.12 -1.69 2.27
C ALA A 71 -17.64 -1.47 2.65
N LEU A 72 -17.14 -0.24 2.48
CA LEU A 72 -15.77 0.12 2.89
C LEU A 72 -15.57 -0.03 4.40
N ALA A 73 -16.51 0.44 5.22
CA ALA A 73 -16.45 0.29 6.66
C ALA A 73 -16.41 -1.20 7.07
N MET A 74 -17.24 -2.04 6.43
CA MET A 74 -17.34 -3.47 6.71
C MET A 74 -16.09 -4.24 6.27
N VAL A 75 -15.50 -3.88 5.13
CA VAL A 75 -14.21 -4.44 4.66
C VAL A 75 -13.08 -4.08 5.61
N PHE A 76 -13.01 -2.83 6.06
CA PHE A 76 -11.98 -2.41 7.02
C PHE A 76 -12.22 -2.97 8.43
N SER A 77 -13.45 -3.29 8.83
CA SER A 77 -13.72 -4.00 10.10
C SER A 77 -13.46 -5.51 10.05
N GLY A 78 -13.15 -6.07 8.87
CA GLY A 78 -12.99 -7.51 8.64
C GLY A 78 -14.25 -8.13 8.05
N SER A 79 -14.32 -8.22 6.72
CA SER A 79 -15.36 -8.98 6.01
C SER A 79 -15.06 -10.48 6.01
N GLY A 80 -16.09 -11.30 5.83
CA GLY A 80 -16.23 -12.76 6.06
C GLY A 80 -15.21 -13.80 5.64
N GLU A 81 -14.02 -13.43 5.20
CA GLU A 81 -12.95 -14.34 4.78
C GLU A 81 -11.85 -14.35 5.86
N CYS A 82 -12.28 -14.55 7.11
CA CYS A 82 -11.47 -14.36 8.31
C CYS A 82 -10.17 -15.15 8.31
N ALA A 83 -9.05 -14.43 8.20
CA ALA A 83 -7.69 -14.87 8.47
C ALA A 83 -7.23 -16.14 7.72
N GLU A 84 -7.92 -16.52 6.64
CA GLU A 84 -7.50 -17.65 5.82
C GLU A 84 -6.29 -17.20 5.00
N ILE A 85 -5.17 -17.88 5.21
CA ILE A 85 -3.96 -17.61 4.45
C ILE A 85 -4.01 -18.44 3.17
N SER A 86 -4.78 -17.95 2.20
CA SER A 86 -4.99 -18.62 0.90
C SER A 86 -3.69 -18.88 0.12
N TRP A 87 -2.64 -18.08 0.37
CA TRP A 87 -1.34 -18.25 -0.26
C TRP A 87 -0.19 -17.80 0.63
N GLN A 88 0.84 -18.65 0.68
CA GLN A 88 2.11 -18.38 1.35
C GLN A 88 3.27 -18.69 0.42
N PHE A 89 4.28 -17.82 0.43
CA PHE A 89 5.55 -18.06 -0.25
C PHE A 89 6.69 -17.72 0.69
N LEU A 90 7.62 -18.67 0.88
CA LEU A 90 8.70 -18.59 1.86
C LEU A 90 8.20 -18.31 3.31
N GLY A 91 7.00 -18.79 3.64
CA GLY A 91 6.39 -18.58 4.96
C GLY A 91 5.78 -17.19 5.16
N LEU A 92 5.74 -16.35 4.13
CA LEU A 92 5.12 -15.03 4.15
C LEU A 92 3.82 -15.04 3.35
N SER A 93 2.76 -14.44 3.90
CA SER A 93 1.48 -14.25 3.21
C SER A 93 1.56 -13.14 2.16
N ILE A 94 0.57 -13.05 1.28
CA ILE A 94 0.47 -11.97 0.28
C ILE A 94 0.57 -10.57 0.94
N PRO A 95 -0.17 -10.25 2.03
CA PRO A 95 -0.04 -8.98 2.74
C PRO A 95 1.39 -8.67 3.22
N ALA A 96 2.14 -9.68 3.66
CA ALA A 96 3.53 -9.50 4.08
C ALA A 96 4.45 -9.16 2.90
N TRP A 97 4.29 -9.84 1.77
CA TRP A 97 5.04 -9.51 0.55
C TRP A 97 4.69 -8.13 -0.01
N THR A 98 3.42 -7.72 0.03
CA THR A 98 3.02 -6.38 -0.40
C THR A 98 3.59 -5.30 0.52
N LEU A 99 3.66 -5.55 1.84
CA LEU A 99 4.30 -4.63 2.78
C LEU A 99 5.79 -4.44 2.45
N LEU A 100 6.52 -5.53 2.17
CA LEU A 100 7.93 -5.46 1.76
C LEU A 100 8.11 -4.64 0.47
N ALA A 101 7.23 -4.81 -0.51
CA ALA A 101 7.26 -4.05 -1.75
C ALA A 101 7.06 -2.53 -1.51
N PHE A 102 6.13 -2.15 -0.63
CA PHE A 102 5.93 -0.74 -0.26
C PHE A 102 7.12 -0.15 0.50
N ILE A 103 7.75 -0.92 1.40
CA ILE A 103 8.98 -0.51 2.08
C ILE A 103 10.10 -0.27 1.06
N GLY A 104 10.29 -1.20 0.12
CA GLY A 104 11.26 -1.04 -0.97
C GLY A 104 10.99 0.20 -1.82
N MET A 105 9.73 0.48 -2.13
CA MET A 105 9.33 1.67 -2.88
C MET A 105 9.64 2.97 -2.12
N LEU A 106 9.36 3.03 -0.81
CA LEU A 106 9.72 4.18 0.03
C LEU A 106 11.23 4.41 0.07
N TRP A 107 12.01 3.32 0.14
CA TRP A 107 13.46 3.40 0.10
C TRP A 107 13.98 3.94 -1.24
N LEU A 108 13.42 3.48 -2.36
CA LEU A 108 13.77 4.00 -3.70
C LEU A 108 13.40 5.47 -3.87
N VAL A 109 12.23 5.89 -3.38
CA VAL A 109 11.82 7.31 -3.39
C VAL A 109 12.80 8.15 -2.57
N TRP A 110 13.18 7.68 -1.39
CA TRP A 110 14.15 8.37 -0.54
C TRP A 110 15.51 8.51 -1.23
N LEU A 111 16.02 7.43 -1.84
CA LEU A 111 17.26 7.46 -2.63
C LEU A 111 17.18 8.43 -3.81
N ALA A 112 16.07 8.44 -4.56
CA ALA A 112 15.88 9.34 -5.69
C ALA A 112 15.91 10.81 -5.24
N ILE A 113 15.27 11.15 -4.12
CA ILE A 113 15.28 12.50 -3.56
C ILE A 113 16.69 12.86 -3.04
N ALA A 114 17.36 11.93 -2.33
CA ALA A 114 18.70 12.14 -1.81
C ALA A 114 19.74 12.34 -2.93
N ALA A 115 19.69 11.54 -3.99
CA ALA A 115 20.56 11.66 -5.16
C ALA A 115 20.32 12.98 -5.90
N SER A 116 19.06 13.35 -6.10
CA SER A 116 18.66 14.61 -6.74
C SER A 116 19.19 15.83 -5.96
N SER A 117 19.11 15.80 -4.62
CA SER A 117 19.59 16.91 -3.78
C SER A 117 21.11 17.10 -3.80
N LYS A 118 21.89 16.02 -3.97
CA LYS A 118 23.34 16.09 -4.18
C LYS A 118 23.72 16.69 -5.54
N GLN A 119 22.97 16.36 -6.60
CA GLN A 119 23.21 16.90 -7.95
C GLN A 119 23.04 18.42 -7.99
N HIS A 120 21.96 18.94 -7.38
CA HIS A 120 21.70 20.38 -7.30
C HIS A 120 22.79 21.11 -6.50
N ARG A 121 23.25 20.53 -5.37
CA ARG A 121 24.27 21.16 -4.50
C ARG A 121 25.69 21.14 -5.11
N ARG A 122 25.94 20.40 -6.20
CA ARG A 122 27.23 20.40 -6.93
C ARG A 122 27.27 21.39 -8.11
N LEU A 123 26.12 21.90 -8.54
CA LEU A 123 25.98 22.80 -9.70
C LEU A 123 25.93 24.29 -9.30
N PHE A 124 25.85 24.58 -8.00
CA PHE A 124 25.98 25.91 -7.39
C PHE A 124 27.18 25.90 -6.45
#